data_AF-A0A938SIM0-F1
#
_entry.id   AF-A0A938SIM0-F1
#
_cell.length_a   1.000
_cell.length_b   1.000
_cell.length_c   1.000
_cell.angle_alpha   90.00
_cell.angle_beta   90.00
_cell.angle_gamma   90.00
#
_symmetry.space_group_name_H-M   'P 1'
#
loop_
_entity.id
_entity.type
_entity.pdbx_description
1 polymer ?
#
loop_
_entity_poly.entity_id
_entity_poly.type
_entity_poly.pdbx_seq_one_letter_code
_entity_poly.pdbx_strand_id
1 'polypeptide(L)'
;RGYRIGVIACNDGGGLPGSWGRGLAALWAKELTREALWDALMERRTYGVTGDRIRLAYWGNSAPMGSLLKNAQRLDVLVDVTCSDELFTIEVIHNGKVAASYCHAGGWDDAAALPGKVKLQVQWGWGPKDWYGFPREPVTWNFGLSVNRGRLASVEPRRWDFSFTQRERTDTRYAFSSVTSTQARAANFQPGSVVLELEATHETELALEGEGIRRTWKVADLLARGDVIVLWDEVYERVRKQFGLGLSDIENPDSFYHNARKVKITRAIPEAAYRVQKRFAGLPIQPGRRNYTYVRVIQRNGQVAWSSPVWVDA
;
A
#
# COMPACT_ATOMS: atom_id res chain seq x y z
N ARG A 1 29.74 -10.54 18.50
CA ARG A 1 30.67 -9.81 17.61
C ARG A 1 30.40 -8.30 17.50
N GLY A 2 29.44 -7.72 18.24
CA GLY A 2 29.35 -6.25 18.38
C GLY A 2 29.06 -5.47 17.09
N TYR A 3 28.45 -6.11 16.09
CA TYR A 3 28.12 -5.47 14.83
C TYR A 3 27.00 -4.45 14.99
N ARG A 4 27.07 -3.38 14.20
CA ARG A 4 26.01 -2.39 14.04
C ARG A 4 25.52 -2.52 12.60
N ILE A 5 24.28 -2.97 12.45
CA ILE A 5 23.72 -3.33 11.16
C ILE A 5 22.56 -2.42 10.80
N GLY A 6 22.40 -2.18 9.50
CA GLY A 6 21.17 -1.65 8.93
C GLY A 6 20.24 -2.79 8.53
N VAL A 7 19.00 -2.46 8.25
CA VAL A 7 17.96 -3.40 7.82
C VAL A 7 17.48 -3.00 6.42
N ILE A 8 17.33 -4.00 5.56
CA ILE A 8 16.61 -3.92 4.29
C ILE A 8 15.72 -5.17 4.17
N ALA A 9 14.65 -5.06 3.39
CA ALA A 9 13.89 -6.22 2.92
C ALA A 9 14.08 -6.30 1.41
N CYS A 10 14.36 -7.46 0.84
CA CYS A 10 14.53 -7.61 -0.60
C CYS A 10 13.80 -8.85 -1.09
N ASN A 11 13.26 -8.78 -2.30
CA ASN A 11 12.83 -9.98 -3.00
C ASN A 11 14.04 -10.66 -3.66
N ASP A 12 14.48 -11.77 -3.07
CA ASP A 12 15.52 -12.63 -3.65
C ASP A 12 14.87 -13.73 -4.52
N GLY A 13 14.24 -13.32 -5.62
CA GLY A 13 13.54 -14.24 -6.51
C GLY A 13 13.36 -13.69 -7.92
N GLY A 14 13.24 -14.59 -8.89
CA GLY A 14 12.99 -14.21 -10.29
C GLY A 14 11.69 -13.44 -10.47
N GLY A 15 11.66 -12.47 -11.40
CA GLY A 15 10.50 -11.64 -11.69
C GLY A 15 10.85 -10.17 -11.87
N LEU A 16 9.85 -9.29 -11.74
CA LEU A 16 10.01 -7.84 -11.81
C LEU A 16 10.66 -7.31 -10.51
N PRO A 17 11.82 -6.62 -10.57
CA PRO A 17 12.40 -5.95 -9.41
C PRO A 17 11.40 -4.96 -8.80
N GLY A 18 11.28 -4.99 -7.47
CA GLY A 18 10.32 -4.13 -6.78
C GLY A 18 8.85 -4.49 -6.99
N SER A 19 8.56 -5.76 -7.32
CA SER A 19 7.19 -6.29 -7.38
C SER A 19 6.44 -6.02 -6.09
N TRP A 20 5.23 -5.48 -6.20
CA TRP A 20 4.32 -5.29 -5.08
C TRP A 20 3.98 -6.64 -4.42
N GLY A 21 3.69 -6.59 -3.11
CA GLY A 21 3.43 -7.78 -2.30
C GLY A 21 4.69 -8.60 -1.98
N ARG A 22 5.88 -8.07 -2.24
CA ARG A 22 7.17 -8.61 -1.80
C ARG A 22 7.96 -7.57 -1.03
N GLY A 23 8.96 -8.02 -0.28
CA GLY A 23 9.84 -7.15 0.49
C GLY A 23 10.57 -6.14 -0.40
N LEU A 24 10.53 -4.85 -0.04
CA LEU A 24 11.24 -3.77 -0.74
C LEU A 24 12.27 -3.11 0.19
N ALA A 25 13.43 -2.80 -0.40
CA ALA A 25 14.49 -2.09 0.28
C ALA A 25 14.25 -0.60 0.10
N ALA A 26 14.35 0.16 1.19
CA ALA A 26 14.19 1.58 1.17
C ALA A 26 15.41 2.26 1.79
N LEU A 27 15.83 3.35 1.14
CA LEU A 27 16.97 4.16 1.55
C LEU A 27 16.50 5.58 1.77
N TRP A 28 16.95 6.19 2.86
CA TRP A 28 16.72 7.60 3.15
C TRP A 28 17.94 8.43 2.73
N ALA A 29 17.94 8.79 1.44
CA ALA A 29 18.96 9.59 0.79
C ALA A 29 18.51 11.05 0.60
N LYS A 30 19.47 11.96 0.47
CA LYS A 30 19.19 13.39 0.21
C LYS A 30 18.68 13.61 -1.21
N GLU A 31 19.19 12.83 -2.15
CA GLU A 31 18.93 12.94 -3.58
C GLU A 31 18.89 11.56 -4.23
N LEU A 32 18.30 11.47 -5.43
CA LEU A 32 18.31 10.25 -6.24
C LEU A 32 19.57 10.19 -7.13
N THR A 33 20.74 10.18 -6.49
CA THR A 33 22.04 10.02 -7.15
C THR A 33 22.74 8.79 -6.61
N ARG A 34 23.64 8.20 -7.41
CA ARG A 34 24.39 7.00 -7.01
C ARG A 34 25.16 7.25 -5.72
N GLU A 35 25.76 8.42 -5.59
CA GLU A 35 26.58 8.86 -4.46
C GLU A 35 25.71 9.00 -3.20
N ALA A 36 24.58 9.72 -3.29
CA ALA A 36 23.69 9.90 -2.13
C ALA A 36 23.05 8.58 -1.66
N LEU A 37 22.76 7.67 -2.60
CA LEU A 37 22.29 6.32 -2.28
C LEU A 37 23.37 5.47 -1.59
N TRP A 38 24.60 5.55 -2.07
CA TRP A 38 25.75 4.88 -1.45
C TRP A 38 25.98 5.38 -0.02
N ASP A 39 25.96 6.70 0.19
CA ASP A 39 26.10 7.29 1.53
C ASP A 39 24.99 6.82 2.48
N ALA A 40 23.74 6.83 2.02
CA ALA A 40 22.61 6.35 2.82
C ALA A 40 22.77 4.87 3.21
N LEU A 41 23.27 4.03 2.30
CA LEU A 41 23.56 2.62 2.57
C LEU A 41 24.68 2.46 3.60
N MET A 42 25.80 3.15 3.40
CA MET A 42 26.99 3.06 4.29
C MET A 42 26.69 3.60 5.70
N GLU A 43 25.84 4.62 5.80
CA GLU A 43 25.37 5.17 7.07
C GLU A 43 24.22 4.37 7.69
N ARG A 44 23.76 3.28 7.04
CA ARG A 44 22.62 2.45 7.47
C ARG A 44 21.32 3.24 7.61
N ARG A 45 21.14 4.31 6.82
CA ARG A 45 19.88 5.04 6.67
C ARG A 45 18.91 4.26 5.79
N THR A 46 18.67 3.00 6.16
CA THR A 46 17.91 2.01 5.38
C THR A 46 16.74 1.49 6.20
N TYR A 47 15.72 0.98 5.53
CA TYR A 47 14.60 0.28 6.15
C TYR A 47 13.98 -0.72 5.17
N GLY A 48 13.23 -1.70 5.70
CA GLY A 48 12.53 -2.70 4.91
C GLY A 48 11.02 -2.52 5.00
N VAL A 49 10.31 -2.78 3.90
CA VAL A 49 8.83 -2.84 3.87
C VAL A 49 8.36 -4.14 3.23
N THR A 50 7.16 -4.63 3.57
CA THR A 50 6.66 -5.94 3.09
C THR A 50 5.98 -5.92 1.71
N GLY A 51 5.68 -4.74 1.15
CA GLY A 51 5.01 -4.63 -0.15
C GLY A 51 4.50 -3.23 -0.48
N ASP A 52 3.78 -2.60 0.46
CA ASP A 52 3.34 -1.21 0.31
C ASP A 52 4.52 -0.25 0.43
N ARG A 53 4.49 0.87 -0.32
CA ARG A 53 5.53 1.90 -0.28
C ARG A 53 5.39 2.82 0.94
N ILE A 54 5.45 2.23 2.13
CA ILE A 54 5.49 2.97 3.39
C ILE A 54 6.75 3.82 3.42
N ARG A 55 6.61 5.13 3.53
CA ARG A 55 7.74 6.04 3.80
C ARG A 55 7.93 6.14 5.29
N LEU A 56 9.13 5.82 5.77
CA LEU A 56 9.47 5.84 7.18
C LEU A 56 10.77 6.61 7.38
N ALA A 57 10.74 7.60 8.26
CA ALA A 57 11.91 8.21 8.84
C ALA A 57 11.73 8.27 10.36
N TYR A 58 12.80 8.06 11.11
CA TYR A 58 12.78 8.38 12.53
C TYR A 58 14.16 8.82 13.02
N TRP A 59 14.12 9.56 14.12
CA TRP A 59 15.28 10.10 14.80
C TRP A 59 15.27 9.65 16.26
N GLY A 60 16.44 9.27 16.77
CA GLY A 60 16.72 9.17 18.20
C GLY A 60 17.45 10.42 18.64
N ASN A 61 16.85 11.20 19.54
CA ASN A 61 17.19 12.59 19.80
C ASN A 61 17.19 13.39 18.48
N SER A 62 18.33 13.86 18.01
CA SER A 62 18.50 14.52 16.70
C SER A 62 19.13 13.62 15.63
N ALA A 63 19.57 12.41 15.98
CA ALA A 63 20.29 11.54 15.07
C ALA A 63 19.34 10.62 14.29
N PRO A 64 19.46 10.52 12.96
CA PRO A 64 18.58 9.68 12.17
C PRO A 64 18.83 8.19 12.37
N MET A 65 17.88 7.36 11.95
CA MET A 65 18.06 5.90 11.86
C MET A 65 19.41 5.50 11.23
N GLY A 66 20.04 4.45 11.76
CA GLY A 66 21.38 3.99 11.35
C GLY A 66 22.55 4.62 12.13
N SER A 67 22.29 5.72 12.83
CA SER A 67 23.30 6.47 13.60
C SER A 67 23.75 5.77 14.88
N LEU A 68 24.89 6.21 15.38
CA LEU A 68 25.40 5.89 16.71
C LEU A 68 25.45 7.15 17.58
N LEU A 69 24.79 7.08 18.73
CA LEU A 69 24.89 8.07 19.79
C LEU A 69 25.92 7.62 20.84
N LYS A 70 26.70 8.58 21.35
CA LYS A 70 27.63 8.37 22.47
C LYS A 70 27.09 9.05 23.72
N ASN A 71 27.16 8.37 24.86
CA ASN A 71 26.84 8.93 26.18
C ASN A 71 25.40 9.48 26.32
N ALA A 72 24.44 9.00 25.51
CA ALA A 72 23.05 9.37 25.71
C ALA A 72 22.49 8.60 26.92
N GLN A 73 21.90 9.32 27.87
CA GLN A 73 21.26 8.72 29.07
C GLN A 73 19.77 8.45 28.86
N ARG A 74 19.17 9.16 27.89
CA ARG A 74 17.75 9.05 27.53
C ARG A 74 17.59 9.20 26.02
N LEU A 75 16.56 8.57 25.46
CA LEU A 75 16.26 8.63 24.04
C LEU A 75 14.85 9.18 23.79
N ASP A 76 14.79 10.33 23.12
CA ASP A 76 13.55 10.86 22.55
C ASP A 76 13.43 10.38 21.11
N VAL A 77 12.37 9.65 20.79
CA VAL A 77 12.15 9.13 19.43
C VAL A 77 11.11 9.97 18.72
N LEU A 78 11.47 10.50 17.54
CA LEU A 78 10.54 11.15 16.62
C LEU A 78 10.37 10.27 15.39
N VAL A 79 9.15 9.85 15.09
CA VAL A 79 8.79 9.04 13.91
C VAL A 79 7.97 9.90 12.95
N ASP A 80 8.34 9.90 11.68
CA ASP A 80 7.57 10.46 10.57
C ASP A 80 7.25 9.33 9.59
N VAL A 81 5.95 9.10 9.36
CA VAL A 81 5.47 7.99 8.54
C VAL A 81 4.40 8.44 7.57
N THR A 82 4.50 7.97 6.33
CA THR A 82 3.44 8.08 5.31
C THR A 82 3.17 6.71 4.71
N CYS A 83 1.98 6.18 4.92
CA CYS A 83 1.53 4.86 4.48
C CYS A 83 0.76 4.93 3.15
N SER A 84 0.65 3.79 2.45
CA SER A 84 -0.20 3.64 1.25
C SER A 84 -1.65 3.26 1.58
N ASP A 85 -1.94 3.03 2.85
CA ASP A 85 -3.21 2.61 3.47
C ASP A 85 -3.23 3.15 4.91
N GLU A 86 -4.32 2.96 5.65
CA GLU A 86 -4.47 3.42 7.04
C GLU A 86 -3.33 2.91 7.93
N LEU A 87 -2.71 3.83 8.68
CA LEU A 87 -1.76 3.49 9.72
C LEU A 87 -2.50 2.83 10.89
N PHE A 88 -2.08 1.62 11.25
CA PHE A 88 -2.65 0.90 12.39
C PHE A 88 -1.89 1.22 13.69
N THR A 89 -0.58 0.98 13.72
CA THR A 89 0.25 1.25 14.90
C THR A 89 1.69 1.60 14.56
N ILE A 90 2.32 2.36 15.45
CA ILE A 90 3.77 2.60 15.50
C ILE A 90 4.29 1.99 16.80
N GLU A 91 5.29 1.14 16.71
CA GLU A 91 5.96 0.53 17.87
C GLU A 91 7.42 0.94 17.88
N VAL A 92 7.89 1.34 19.06
CA VAL A 92 9.31 1.57 19.32
C VAL A 92 9.85 0.36 20.06
N ILE A 93 10.79 -0.34 19.43
CA ILE A 93 11.44 -1.53 19.98
C ILE A 93 12.81 -1.14 20.51
N HIS A 94 13.06 -1.41 21.78
CA HIS A 94 14.34 -1.19 22.44
C HIS A 94 14.90 -2.53 22.93
N ASN A 95 16.12 -2.87 22.52
CA ASN A 95 16.80 -4.12 22.88
C ASN A 95 15.90 -5.37 22.70
N GLY A 96 15.14 -5.41 21.61
CA GLY A 96 14.26 -6.53 21.24
C GLY A 96 12.89 -6.56 21.93
N LYS A 97 12.58 -5.60 22.81
CA LYS A 97 11.27 -5.50 23.47
C LYS A 97 10.54 -4.23 23.02
N VAL A 98 9.21 -4.32 22.87
CA VAL A 98 8.39 -3.12 22.63
C VAL A 98 8.46 -2.23 23.87
N ALA A 99 9.09 -1.07 23.72
CA ALA A 99 9.26 -0.10 24.80
C ALA A 99 8.15 0.95 24.82
N ALA A 100 7.58 1.25 23.66
CA ALA A 100 6.40 2.10 23.53
C ALA A 100 5.59 1.70 22.29
N SER A 101 4.29 1.97 22.31
CA SER A 101 3.42 1.80 21.15
C SER A 101 2.46 2.97 21.04
N TYR A 102 2.02 3.24 19.81
CA TYR A 102 1.01 4.23 19.48
C TYR A 102 0.03 3.61 18.50
N CYS A 103 -1.15 3.24 18.98
CA CYS A 103 -2.25 2.84 18.13
C CYS A 103 -2.85 4.10 17.50
N HIS A 104 -2.87 4.15 16.17
CA HIS A 104 -3.43 5.27 15.42
C HIS A 104 -4.82 4.97 14.83
N ALA A 105 -5.17 3.70 14.71
CA ALA A 105 -6.44 3.27 14.11
C ALA A 105 -7.64 4.00 14.74
N GLY A 106 -8.42 4.69 13.91
CA GLY A 106 -9.58 5.48 14.34
C GLY A 106 -9.23 6.80 15.03
N GLY A 107 -7.98 7.24 14.99
CA GLY A 107 -7.50 8.50 15.59
C GLY A 107 -7.71 9.74 14.73
N TRP A 108 -8.64 9.71 13.79
CA TRP A 108 -8.95 10.80 12.85
C TRP A 108 -10.47 10.94 12.67
N ASP A 109 -10.91 12.09 12.18
CA ASP A 109 -12.30 12.39 11.88
C ASP A 109 -12.52 12.46 10.37
N ASP A 110 -13.33 11.55 9.83
CA ASP A 110 -13.67 11.52 8.41
C ASP A 110 -14.54 12.74 8.00
N ALA A 111 -15.30 13.34 8.94
CA ALA A 111 -16.08 14.54 8.64
C ALA A 111 -15.19 15.77 8.38
N ALA A 112 -13.98 15.78 8.93
CA ALA A 112 -12.97 16.82 8.72
C ALA A 112 -12.00 16.49 7.55
N ALA A 113 -12.24 15.41 6.81
CA ALA A 113 -11.34 14.95 5.75
C ALA A 113 -11.29 15.88 4.53
N LEU A 114 -12.38 16.62 4.28
CA LEU A 114 -12.57 17.45 3.10
C LEU A 114 -12.84 18.90 3.53
N PRO A 115 -12.33 19.90 2.79
CA PRO A 115 -11.37 19.77 1.69
C PRO A 115 -9.99 19.30 2.19
N GLY A 116 -9.33 18.42 1.44
CA GLY A 116 -8.08 17.82 1.88
C GLY A 116 -7.56 16.74 0.94
N LYS A 117 -6.49 16.05 1.37
CA LYS A 117 -5.95 14.90 0.67
C LYS A 117 -6.59 13.61 1.16
N VAL A 118 -6.95 12.75 0.22
CA VAL A 118 -7.45 11.41 0.50
C VAL A 118 -6.74 10.38 -0.35
N LYS A 119 -6.60 9.16 0.15
CA LYS A 119 -6.18 7.99 -0.64
C LYS A 119 -7.32 7.01 -0.83
N LEU A 120 -7.34 6.34 -1.96
CA LEU A 120 -8.22 5.20 -2.19
C LEU A 120 -7.56 4.22 -3.15
N GLN A 121 -8.01 2.97 -3.14
CA GLN A 121 -7.46 1.92 -3.98
C GLN A 121 -8.53 1.42 -4.95
N VAL A 122 -8.15 1.26 -6.22
CA VAL A 122 -8.93 0.55 -7.23
C VAL A 122 -8.25 -0.80 -7.47
N GLN A 123 -9.00 -1.88 -7.35
CA GLN A 123 -8.54 -3.27 -7.49
C GLN A 123 -9.36 -4.00 -8.56
N TRP A 124 -8.73 -4.90 -9.32
CA TRP A 124 -9.38 -5.72 -10.35
C TRP A 124 -8.72 -7.08 -10.46
N GLY A 125 -9.32 -7.99 -11.21
CA GLY A 125 -8.72 -9.29 -11.54
C GLY A 125 -9.47 -10.50 -11.01
N TRP A 126 -10.42 -10.33 -10.10
CA TRP A 126 -11.36 -11.42 -9.79
C TRP A 126 -12.12 -11.81 -11.06
N GLY A 127 -12.47 -13.07 -11.18
CA GLY A 127 -13.03 -13.60 -12.40
C GLY A 127 -13.20 -15.12 -12.36
N PRO A 128 -13.42 -15.73 -13.53
CA PRO A 128 -13.73 -17.14 -13.65
C PRO A 128 -12.61 -18.01 -13.08
N LYS A 129 -12.98 -19.13 -12.48
CA LYS A 129 -12.04 -20.12 -11.96
C LYS A 129 -12.27 -21.48 -12.62
N ASP A 130 -11.20 -22.26 -12.68
CA ASP A 130 -11.18 -23.60 -13.28
C ASP A 130 -12.05 -24.62 -12.54
N TRP A 131 -12.12 -24.54 -11.21
CA TRP A 131 -13.01 -25.40 -10.42
C TRP A 131 -14.50 -25.09 -10.61
N TYR A 132 -14.85 -24.03 -11.34
CA TYR A 132 -16.21 -23.76 -11.84
C TYR A 132 -16.37 -24.11 -13.32
N GLY A 133 -15.41 -24.84 -13.91
CA GLY A 133 -15.45 -25.31 -15.30
C GLY A 133 -15.08 -24.26 -16.35
N PHE A 134 -14.46 -23.14 -15.95
CA PHE A 134 -13.98 -22.13 -16.89
C PHE A 134 -12.49 -22.26 -17.19
N PRO A 135 -12.04 -22.02 -18.43
CA PRO A 135 -10.61 -22.06 -18.75
C PRO A 135 -9.86 -20.97 -17.98
N ARG A 136 -8.63 -21.28 -17.55
CA ARG A 136 -7.71 -20.29 -17.00
C ARG A 136 -7.15 -19.48 -18.14
N GLU A 137 -7.72 -18.32 -18.45
CA GLU A 137 -7.24 -17.44 -19.51
C GLU A 137 -6.74 -16.10 -18.92
N PRO A 138 -5.67 -15.52 -19.47
CA PRO A 138 -5.29 -14.16 -19.14
C PRO A 138 -6.41 -13.18 -19.52
N VAL A 139 -6.74 -12.28 -18.60
CA VAL A 139 -7.73 -11.22 -18.81
C VAL A 139 -7.00 -9.90 -18.95
N THR A 140 -7.20 -9.23 -20.07
CA THR A 140 -6.75 -7.85 -20.29
C THR A 140 -7.78 -6.88 -19.72
N TRP A 141 -7.30 -5.87 -19.02
CA TRP A 141 -8.08 -4.79 -18.43
C TRP A 141 -7.62 -3.46 -18.99
N ASN A 142 -8.56 -2.63 -19.41
CA ASN A 142 -8.31 -1.29 -19.93
C ASN A 142 -9.16 -0.29 -19.15
N PHE A 143 -8.51 0.55 -18.35
CA PHE A 143 -9.21 1.51 -17.50
C PHE A 143 -8.77 2.94 -17.74
N GLY A 144 -9.74 3.85 -17.57
CA GLY A 144 -9.57 5.28 -17.43
C GLY A 144 -10.18 5.74 -16.11
N LEU A 145 -9.42 6.49 -15.33
CA LEU A 145 -9.85 7.13 -14.08
C LEU A 145 -9.79 8.63 -14.26
N SER A 146 -10.90 9.33 -14.05
CA SER A 146 -10.97 10.80 -14.14
C SER A 146 -11.37 11.42 -12.81
N VAL A 147 -10.75 12.54 -12.46
CA VAL A 147 -11.05 13.36 -11.28
C VAL A 147 -11.70 14.65 -11.74
N ASN A 148 -12.93 14.90 -11.33
CA ASN A 148 -13.65 16.15 -11.60
C ASN A 148 -13.69 17.00 -10.33
N ARG A 149 -13.53 18.33 -10.48
CA ARG A 149 -13.55 19.30 -9.35
C ARG A 149 -12.57 18.92 -8.23
N GLY A 150 -11.39 18.46 -8.60
CA GLY A 150 -10.31 18.06 -7.71
C GLY A 150 -9.03 17.80 -8.51
N ARG A 151 -8.00 17.25 -7.87
CA ARG A 151 -6.72 16.93 -8.51
C ARG A 151 -6.24 15.53 -8.14
N LEU A 152 -5.69 14.81 -9.10
CA LEU A 152 -4.93 13.59 -8.92
C LEU A 152 -3.50 13.94 -8.49
N ALA A 153 -3.21 13.88 -7.20
CA ALA A 153 -1.91 14.24 -6.64
C ALA A 153 -0.84 13.17 -6.93
N SER A 154 -1.17 11.90 -6.71
CA SER A 154 -0.25 10.80 -6.99
C SER A 154 -0.97 9.50 -7.34
N VAL A 155 -0.24 8.62 -8.03
CA VAL A 155 -0.68 7.26 -8.33
C VAL A 155 0.43 6.30 -7.96
N GLU A 156 0.09 5.26 -7.22
CA GLU A 156 0.97 4.15 -6.88
C GLU A 156 0.44 2.86 -7.53
N PRO A 157 0.97 2.48 -8.70
CA PRO A 157 0.66 1.20 -9.33
C PRO A 157 1.27 0.05 -8.53
N ARG A 158 0.45 -0.93 -8.16
CA ARG A 158 0.87 -2.14 -7.46
C ARG A 158 1.17 -3.25 -8.47
N ARG A 159 2.35 -3.14 -9.10
CA ARG A 159 2.80 -4.03 -10.18
C ARG A 159 3.46 -5.27 -9.60
N TRP A 160 3.03 -6.45 -10.01
CA TRP A 160 3.68 -7.72 -9.66
C TRP A 160 4.26 -8.44 -10.89
N ASP A 161 3.94 -7.97 -12.10
CA ASP A 161 4.49 -8.44 -13.37
C ASP A 161 4.70 -7.27 -14.37
N PHE A 162 5.16 -7.60 -15.58
CA PHE A 162 5.42 -6.64 -16.66
C PHE A 162 4.19 -6.30 -17.51
N SER A 163 2.99 -6.79 -17.16
CA SER A 163 1.78 -6.59 -17.98
C SER A 163 1.13 -5.21 -17.78
N PHE A 164 1.54 -4.49 -16.74
CA PHE A 164 0.99 -3.18 -16.42
C PHE A 164 1.62 -2.09 -17.29
N THR A 165 0.79 -1.40 -18.08
CA THR A 165 1.20 -0.28 -18.93
C THR A 165 0.41 0.96 -18.57
N GLN A 166 1.11 2.00 -18.13
CA GLN A 166 0.54 3.34 -17.99
C GLN A 166 0.50 4.00 -19.37
N ARG A 167 -0.68 4.45 -19.81
CA ARG A 167 -0.88 5.13 -21.10
C ARG A 167 -0.98 6.65 -20.95
N GLU A 168 -1.60 7.10 -19.87
CA GLU A 168 -1.84 8.53 -19.63
C GLU A 168 -1.75 8.84 -18.13
N ARG A 169 -1.16 9.98 -17.79
CA ARG A 169 -1.22 10.58 -16.46
C ARG A 169 -1.20 12.09 -16.57
N THR A 170 -2.26 12.72 -16.08
CA THR A 170 -2.38 14.16 -15.86
C THR A 170 -2.86 14.41 -14.43
N ASP A 171 -3.03 15.68 -14.08
CA ASP A 171 -3.59 16.10 -12.79
C ASP A 171 -5.09 15.78 -12.64
N THR A 172 -5.76 15.28 -13.68
CA THR A 172 -7.20 14.95 -13.65
C THR A 172 -7.52 13.60 -14.28
N ARG A 173 -6.53 12.90 -14.83
CA ARG A 173 -6.75 11.66 -15.60
C ARG A 173 -5.62 10.65 -15.39
N TYR A 174 -5.99 9.39 -15.28
CA TYR A 174 -5.07 8.26 -15.28
C TYR A 174 -5.61 7.12 -16.13
N ALA A 175 -4.92 6.76 -17.20
CA ALA A 175 -5.30 5.65 -18.08
C ALA A 175 -4.22 4.59 -18.12
N PHE A 176 -4.62 3.33 -18.00
CA PHE A 176 -3.69 2.21 -17.96
C PHE A 176 -4.32 0.93 -18.51
N SER A 177 -3.46 -0.03 -18.84
CA SER A 177 -3.84 -1.42 -19.10
C SER A 177 -3.08 -2.36 -18.19
N SER A 178 -3.67 -3.51 -17.90
CA SER A 178 -3.07 -4.56 -17.07
C SER A 178 -3.58 -5.91 -17.54
N VAL A 179 -2.78 -6.96 -17.41
CA VAL A 179 -3.26 -8.33 -17.59
C VAL A 179 -3.28 -9.02 -16.23
N THR A 180 -4.37 -9.72 -15.93
CA THR A 180 -4.42 -10.62 -14.78
C THR A 180 -4.53 -12.04 -15.29
N SER A 181 -3.67 -12.93 -14.81
CA SER A 181 -3.69 -14.34 -15.21
C SER A 181 -3.82 -15.24 -14.00
N THR A 182 -4.62 -16.29 -14.14
CA THR A 182 -4.69 -17.41 -13.21
C THR A 182 -3.75 -18.56 -13.61
N GLN A 183 -2.99 -18.41 -14.71
CA GLN A 183 -2.15 -19.47 -15.29
C GLN A 183 -0.76 -19.65 -14.64
N ALA A 184 -0.22 -18.69 -13.88
CA ALA A 184 1.20 -18.73 -13.48
C ALA A 184 1.46 -19.05 -11.99
N ARG A 185 2.15 -20.19 -11.78
CA ARG A 185 3.16 -20.64 -10.76
C ARG A 185 3.35 -19.97 -9.38
N ALA A 186 2.78 -18.81 -9.07
CA ALA A 186 2.77 -18.29 -7.71
C ALA A 186 1.50 -18.82 -7.01
N ALA A 187 1.66 -19.45 -5.85
CA ALA A 187 0.55 -19.95 -5.04
C ALA A 187 -0.48 -18.89 -4.63
N ASN A 188 -0.26 -17.60 -4.95
CA ASN A 188 -1.09 -16.48 -4.57
C ASN A 188 -1.46 -15.64 -5.80
N PHE A 189 -2.69 -15.83 -6.31
CA PHE A 189 -3.32 -14.86 -7.21
C PHE A 189 -3.36 -13.48 -6.54
N GLN A 190 -2.73 -12.47 -7.13
CA GLN A 190 -2.84 -11.09 -6.66
C GLN A 190 -3.68 -10.27 -7.65
N PRO A 191 -4.79 -9.66 -7.20
CA PRO A 191 -5.53 -8.75 -8.04
C PRO A 191 -4.64 -7.57 -8.44
N GLY A 192 -4.80 -7.09 -9.67
CA GLY A 192 -4.17 -5.83 -10.09
C GLY A 192 -4.74 -4.68 -9.26
N SER A 193 -3.92 -3.69 -8.93
CA SER A 193 -4.42 -2.51 -8.23
C SER A 193 -3.59 -1.24 -8.43
N VAL A 194 -4.24 -0.11 -8.25
CA VAL A 194 -3.62 1.22 -8.15
C VAL A 194 -4.15 1.92 -6.89
N VAL A 195 -3.26 2.58 -6.16
CA VAL A 195 -3.66 3.54 -5.10
C VAL A 195 -3.59 4.94 -5.71
N LEU A 196 -4.65 5.70 -5.54
CA LEU A 196 -4.75 7.10 -5.95
C LEU A 196 -4.67 7.97 -4.70
N GLU A 197 -3.92 9.06 -4.78
CA GLU A 197 -4.04 10.17 -3.84
C GLU A 197 -4.69 11.34 -4.55
N LEU A 198 -5.79 11.83 -4.00
CA LEU A 198 -6.59 12.91 -4.54
C LEU A 198 -6.51 14.12 -3.61
N GLU A 199 -6.42 15.31 -4.18
CA GLU A 199 -6.81 16.55 -3.50
C GLU A 199 -8.26 16.83 -3.84
N ALA A 200 -9.11 16.75 -2.82
CA ALA A 200 -10.56 16.68 -2.97
C ALA A 200 -11.28 17.71 -2.09
N THR A 201 -12.49 18.03 -2.52
CA THR A 201 -13.51 18.81 -1.82
C THR A 201 -14.77 17.93 -1.71
N HIS A 202 -15.81 18.41 -1.01
CA HIS A 202 -17.11 17.71 -0.95
C HIS A 202 -17.77 17.51 -2.32
N GLU A 203 -17.40 18.31 -3.33
CA GLU A 203 -17.92 18.23 -4.69
C GLU A 203 -17.01 17.48 -5.67
N THR A 204 -15.89 16.94 -5.19
CA THR A 204 -14.98 16.17 -6.04
C THR A 204 -15.60 14.81 -6.39
N GLU A 205 -15.49 14.46 -7.66
CA GLU A 205 -15.96 13.17 -8.18
C GLU A 205 -14.80 12.38 -8.77
N LEU A 206 -14.82 11.07 -8.57
CA LEU A 206 -13.96 10.12 -9.25
C LEU A 206 -14.82 9.30 -10.21
N ALA A 207 -14.43 9.24 -11.49
CA ALA A 207 -15.06 8.41 -12.49
C ALA A 207 -14.14 7.28 -12.94
N LEU A 208 -14.69 6.08 -13.09
CA LEU A 208 -14.05 4.93 -13.71
C LEU A 208 -14.78 4.57 -15.01
N GLU A 209 -14.01 4.40 -16.07
CA GLU A 209 -14.47 3.88 -17.36
C GLU A 209 -13.56 2.78 -17.89
N GLY A 210 -14.14 1.88 -18.68
CA GLY A 210 -13.44 0.75 -19.29
C GLY A 210 -14.08 -0.59 -18.97
N GLU A 211 -13.85 -1.62 -19.81
CA GLU A 211 -14.47 -2.95 -19.64
C GLU A 211 -16.03 -2.91 -19.59
N GLY A 212 -16.65 -1.99 -20.33
CA GLY A 212 -18.10 -1.76 -20.29
C GLY A 212 -18.59 -1.06 -19.02
N ILE A 213 -17.68 -0.70 -18.11
CA ILE A 213 -17.99 0.03 -16.88
C ILE A 213 -18.06 1.52 -17.20
N ARG A 214 -19.10 2.18 -16.67
CA ARG A 214 -19.17 3.63 -16.50
C ARG A 214 -19.75 3.91 -15.12
N ARG A 215 -18.90 4.35 -14.20
CA ARG A 215 -19.26 4.64 -12.81
C ARG A 215 -18.61 5.93 -12.34
N THR A 216 -19.34 6.69 -11.53
CA THR A 216 -18.88 7.94 -10.93
C THR A 216 -19.30 7.94 -9.47
N TRP A 217 -18.39 8.34 -8.60
CA TRP A 217 -18.62 8.46 -7.16
C TRP A 217 -18.26 9.87 -6.69
N LYS A 218 -19.05 10.43 -5.78
CA LYS A 218 -18.56 11.55 -4.97
C LYS A 218 -17.51 11.02 -4.00
N VAL A 219 -16.40 11.72 -3.89
CA VAL A 219 -15.32 11.35 -2.95
C VAL A 219 -15.83 11.40 -1.50
N ALA A 220 -16.73 12.32 -1.19
CA ALA A 220 -17.39 12.40 0.12
C ALA A 220 -18.13 11.10 0.50
N ASP A 221 -18.82 10.46 -0.44
CA ASP A 221 -19.52 9.19 -0.19
C ASP A 221 -18.53 8.03 -0.01
N LEU A 222 -17.40 8.08 -0.71
CA LEU A 222 -16.34 7.08 -0.59
C LEU A 222 -15.64 7.11 0.77
N LEU A 223 -15.69 8.21 1.53
CA LEU A 223 -15.17 8.24 2.90
C LEU A 223 -15.95 7.29 3.82
N ALA A 224 -17.25 7.10 3.58
CA ALA A 224 -18.09 6.24 4.39
C ALA A 224 -17.98 4.77 3.98
N ARG A 225 -17.95 4.49 2.66
CA ARG A 225 -17.88 3.11 2.14
C ARG A 225 -17.26 3.04 0.75
N GLY A 226 -16.58 1.93 0.48
CA GLY A 226 -16.17 1.57 -0.88
C GLY A 226 -17.32 1.01 -1.72
N ASP A 227 -17.01 0.55 -2.91
CA ASP A 227 -17.95 -0.05 -3.86
C ASP A 227 -17.34 -1.25 -4.58
N VAL A 228 -18.18 -2.19 -5.01
CA VAL A 228 -17.79 -3.38 -5.78
C VAL A 228 -18.65 -3.46 -7.01
N ILE A 229 -18.01 -3.33 -8.17
CA ILE A 229 -18.64 -3.46 -9.48
C ILE A 229 -18.50 -4.91 -9.92
N VAL A 230 -19.65 -5.55 -10.15
CA VAL A 230 -19.73 -6.90 -10.70
C VAL A 230 -20.17 -6.80 -12.15
N LEU A 231 -19.41 -7.42 -13.06
CA LEU A 231 -19.73 -7.44 -14.49
C LEU A 231 -20.74 -8.57 -14.76
N TRP A 232 -22.00 -8.32 -14.41
CA TRP A 232 -23.08 -9.32 -14.45
C TRP A 232 -23.40 -9.81 -15.86
N ASP A 233 -23.59 -8.88 -16.81
CA ASP A 233 -23.95 -9.22 -18.19
C ASP A 233 -22.92 -10.16 -18.81
N GLU A 234 -21.63 -9.93 -18.52
CA GLU A 234 -20.54 -10.77 -18.99
C GLU A 234 -20.60 -12.19 -18.42
N VAL A 235 -20.85 -12.35 -17.11
CA VAL A 235 -20.89 -13.69 -16.50
C VAL A 235 -22.12 -14.48 -16.96
N TYR A 236 -23.26 -13.82 -17.17
CA TYR A 236 -24.45 -14.45 -17.73
C TYR A 236 -24.18 -14.94 -19.16
N GLU A 237 -23.57 -14.11 -19.99
CA GLU A 237 -23.22 -14.51 -21.35
C GLU A 237 -22.20 -15.65 -21.36
N ARG A 238 -21.20 -15.61 -20.47
CA ARG A 238 -20.17 -16.65 -20.38
C ARG A 238 -20.74 -18.00 -19.96
N VAL A 239 -21.58 -18.04 -18.93
CA VAL A 239 -22.22 -19.27 -18.46
C VAL A 239 -23.11 -19.87 -19.56
N ARG A 240 -23.91 -19.03 -20.23
CA ARG A 240 -24.74 -19.47 -21.35
C ARG A 240 -23.91 -20.06 -22.49
N LYS A 241 -22.79 -19.43 -22.85
CA LYS A 241 -21.90 -19.90 -23.92
C LYS A 241 -21.18 -21.21 -23.56
N GLN A 242 -20.73 -21.35 -22.32
CA GLN A 242 -19.94 -22.50 -21.87
C GLN A 242 -20.81 -23.73 -21.57
N PHE A 243 -21.98 -23.53 -20.94
CA PHE A 243 -22.80 -24.61 -20.39
C PHE A 243 -24.20 -24.70 -20.99
N GLY A 244 -24.63 -23.71 -21.80
CA GLY A 244 -26.01 -23.65 -22.30
C GLY A 244 -27.04 -23.29 -21.23
N LEU A 245 -26.61 -22.84 -20.04
CA LEU A 245 -27.46 -22.57 -18.89
C LEU A 245 -27.84 -21.08 -18.78
N GLY A 246 -29.07 -20.82 -18.39
CA GLY A 246 -29.59 -19.52 -17.95
C GLY A 246 -29.69 -19.41 -16.44
N LEU A 247 -30.10 -18.23 -15.95
CA LEU A 247 -30.23 -17.96 -14.50
C LEU A 247 -31.23 -18.90 -13.81
N SER A 248 -32.32 -19.26 -14.51
CA SER A 248 -33.35 -20.18 -14.02
C SER A 248 -32.87 -21.61 -13.84
N ASP A 249 -31.78 -21.98 -14.52
CA ASP A 249 -31.28 -23.35 -14.55
C ASP A 249 -30.27 -23.62 -13.41
N ILE A 250 -29.93 -22.58 -12.63
CA ILE A 250 -28.93 -22.65 -11.56
C ILE A 250 -29.61 -22.49 -10.20
N GLU A 251 -29.50 -23.52 -9.36
CA GLU A 251 -30.05 -23.52 -8.00
C GLU A 251 -29.37 -22.47 -7.09
N ASN A 252 -28.06 -22.26 -7.27
CA ASN A 252 -27.30 -21.27 -6.50
C ASN A 252 -26.76 -20.13 -7.38
N PRO A 253 -27.39 -18.93 -7.34
CA PRO A 253 -26.96 -17.78 -8.13
C PRO A 253 -25.60 -17.20 -7.70
N ASP A 254 -25.08 -17.53 -6.51
CA ASP A 254 -23.75 -17.08 -6.06
C ASP A 254 -22.62 -17.59 -6.97
N SER A 255 -22.88 -18.69 -7.70
CA SER A 255 -21.95 -19.20 -8.72
C SER A 255 -21.65 -18.15 -9.78
N PHE A 256 -22.63 -17.34 -10.18
CA PHE A 256 -22.40 -16.22 -11.09
C PHE A 256 -21.55 -15.13 -10.42
N TYR A 257 -21.86 -14.78 -9.17
CA TYR A 257 -21.07 -13.81 -8.43
C TYR A 257 -19.61 -14.25 -8.33
N HIS A 258 -19.32 -15.48 -7.90
CA HIS A 258 -17.94 -15.96 -7.73
C HIS A 258 -17.13 -16.05 -9.02
N ASN A 259 -17.79 -16.20 -10.17
CA ASN A 259 -17.15 -16.26 -11.48
C ASN A 259 -17.19 -14.94 -12.27
N ALA A 260 -17.90 -13.93 -11.77
CA ALA A 260 -17.94 -12.63 -12.40
C ALA A 260 -16.58 -11.95 -12.34
N ARG A 261 -16.23 -11.25 -13.43
CA ARG A 261 -15.17 -10.24 -13.38
C ARG A 261 -15.61 -9.12 -12.44
N LYS A 262 -14.69 -8.61 -11.62
CA LYS A 262 -15.02 -7.57 -10.64
C LYS A 262 -13.94 -6.50 -10.56
N VAL A 263 -14.42 -5.31 -10.26
CA VAL A 263 -13.60 -4.17 -9.84
C VAL A 263 -14.06 -3.74 -8.46
N LYS A 264 -13.12 -3.46 -7.57
CA LYS A 264 -13.40 -2.94 -6.22
C LYS A 264 -12.74 -1.59 -6.08
N ILE A 265 -13.49 -0.62 -5.57
CA ILE A 265 -12.94 0.63 -5.05
C ILE A 265 -13.04 0.61 -3.54
N THR A 266 -11.93 0.87 -2.85
CA THR A 266 -11.93 0.93 -1.38
C THR A 266 -12.55 2.23 -0.91
N ARG A 267 -12.91 2.25 0.38
CA ARG A 267 -13.17 3.50 1.09
C ARG A 267 -12.00 4.48 0.87
N ALA A 268 -12.32 5.76 0.73
CA ALA A 268 -11.34 6.83 0.78
C ALA A 268 -10.88 7.04 2.22
N ILE A 269 -9.58 7.26 2.40
CA ILE A 269 -8.96 7.46 3.70
C ILE A 269 -8.32 8.85 3.75
N PRO A 270 -8.56 9.66 4.79
CA PRO A 270 -8.01 11.01 4.87
C PRO A 270 -6.50 11.02 5.12
N GLU A 271 -5.81 12.11 4.78
CA GLU A 271 -4.36 12.28 5.03
C GLU A 271 -3.98 12.01 6.48
N ALA A 272 -4.81 12.45 7.42
CA ALA A 272 -4.62 12.20 8.84
C ALA A 272 -4.53 10.70 9.19
N ALA A 273 -5.17 9.81 8.42
CA ALA A 273 -5.19 8.36 8.65
C ALA A 273 -3.92 7.65 8.19
N TYR A 274 -3.19 8.21 7.22
CA TYR A 274 -2.02 7.56 6.61
C TYR A 274 -0.73 8.37 6.75
N ARG A 275 -0.79 9.61 7.24
CA ARG A 275 0.40 10.46 7.45
C ARG A 275 0.44 10.94 8.89
N VAL A 276 1.46 10.48 9.63
CA VAL A 276 1.58 10.75 11.06
C VAL A 276 3.01 11.11 11.41
N GLN A 277 3.14 12.13 12.27
CA GLN A 277 4.36 12.38 13.01
C GLN A 277 4.10 12.12 14.50
N LYS A 278 4.90 11.22 15.12
CA LYS A 278 4.72 10.82 16.52
C LYS A 278 6.02 10.91 17.29
N ARG A 279 5.97 11.61 18.44
CA ARG A 279 7.06 11.67 19.41
C ARG A 279 6.81 10.70 20.57
N PHE A 280 7.84 9.96 20.94
CA PHE A 280 7.94 9.16 22.16
C PHE A 280 9.06 9.76 23.00
N ALA A 281 8.68 10.43 24.08
CA ALA A 281 9.65 11.07 24.94
C ALA A 281 10.24 10.03 25.89
N GLY A 282 11.56 10.05 25.97
CA GLY A 282 12.18 9.72 27.21
C GLY A 282 12.38 8.24 27.50
N LEU A 283 12.63 7.47 26.47
CA LEU A 283 12.85 6.03 26.56
C LEU A 283 14.14 5.76 27.35
N PRO A 284 14.13 4.77 28.27
CA PRO A 284 15.28 4.46 29.10
C PRO A 284 16.41 3.86 28.25
N ILE A 285 17.64 4.17 28.65
CA ILE A 285 18.86 3.57 28.11
C ILE A 285 19.51 2.78 29.24
N GLN A 286 19.91 1.55 28.96
CA GLN A 286 20.56 0.70 29.96
C GLN A 286 22.06 1.05 30.04
N PRO A 287 22.57 1.60 31.17
CA PRO A 287 23.97 1.98 31.29
C PRO A 287 24.91 0.77 31.21
N GLY A 288 26.12 0.96 30.66
CA GLY A 288 27.13 -0.10 30.54
C GLY A 288 26.76 -1.21 29.56
N ARG A 289 25.69 -1.01 28.76
CA ARG A 289 25.24 -1.94 27.73
C ARG A 289 25.16 -1.23 26.39
N ARG A 290 25.28 -2.02 25.32
CA ARG A 290 24.94 -1.55 23.98
C ARG A 290 23.43 -1.51 23.85
N ASN A 291 22.91 -0.33 23.58
CA ASN A 291 21.49 -0.13 23.38
C ASN A 291 21.22 0.05 21.90
N TYR A 292 20.08 -0.46 21.44
CA TYR A 292 19.57 -0.17 20.12
C TYR A 292 18.06 -0.01 20.16
N THR A 293 17.60 0.99 19.44
CA THR A 293 16.18 1.30 19.29
C THR A 293 15.85 1.32 17.82
N TYR A 294 14.75 0.69 17.40
CA TYR A 294 14.22 0.79 16.05
C TYR A 294 12.70 0.86 16.07
N VAL A 295 12.11 1.27 14.96
CA VAL A 295 10.68 1.47 14.80
C VAL A 295 10.09 0.39 13.90
N ARG A 296 8.95 -0.13 14.30
CA ARG A 296 8.08 -0.97 13.48
C ARG A 296 6.77 -0.22 13.24
N VAL A 297 6.35 -0.14 11.99
CA VAL A 297 5.09 0.47 11.57
C VAL A 297 4.22 -0.62 10.96
N ILE A 298 2.96 -0.68 11.34
CA ILE A 298 1.99 -1.63 10.80
C ILE A 298 0.81 -0.85 10.23
N GLN A 299 0.42 -1.19 9.00
CA GLN A 299 -0.79 -0.69 8.34
C GLN A 299 -1.98 -1.62 8.61
N ARG A 300 -3.20 -1.12 8.43
CA ARG A 300 -4.44 -1.89 8.64
C ARG A 300 -4.55 -3.12 7.72
N ASN A 301 -3.97 -3.05 6.53
CA ASN A 301 -3.90 -4.17 5.59
C ASN A 301 -2.80 -5.20 5.92
N GLY A 302 -2.14 -5.06 7.08
CA GLY A 302 -1.11 -5.99 7.55
C GLY A 302 0.28 -5.76 6.95
N GLN A 303 0.46 -4.78 6.08
CA GLN A 303 1.78 -4.40 5.57
C GLN A 303 2.61 -3.72 6.67
N VAL A 304 3.91 -4.00 6.71
CA VAL A 304 4.81 -3.60 7.79
C VAL A 304 6.06 -2.93 7.24
N ALA A 305 6.55 -1.93 7.98
CA ALA A 305 7.88 -1.36 7.80
C ALA A 305 8.75 -1.56 9.06
N TRP A 306 10.04 -1.82 8.86
CA TRP A 306 11.05 -1.88 9.93
C TRP A 306 12.21 -0.97 9.60
N SER A 307 12.49 -0.01 10.48
CA SER A 307 13.62 0.87 10.34
C SER A 307 14.95 0.21 10.74
N SER A 308 16.07 0.73 10.24
CA SER A 308 17.37 0.47 10.88
C SER A 308 17.43 1.04 12.31
N PRO A 309 18.24 0.47 13.21
CA PRO A 309 18.34 0.98 14.58
C PRO A 309 19.14 2.27 14.70
N VAL A 310 18.80 3.09 15.69
CA VAL A 310 19.70 4.05 16.33
C VAL A 310 20.38 3.30 17.47
N TRP A 311 21.71 3.33 17.45
CA TRP A 311 22.56 2.66 18.44
C TRP A 311 22.98 3.66 19.51
N VAL A 312 23.12 3.22 20.76
CA VAL A 312 23.70 4.01 21.84
C VAL A 312 24.77 3.22 22.56
N ASP A 313 25.97 3.80 22.65
CA ASP A 313 27.00 3.40 23.60
C ASP A 313 26.83 4.26 24.86
N ALA A 314 26.36 3.65 25.95
CA ALA A 314 26.03 4.28 27.23
C ALA A 314 26.75 3.61 28.40
#